data_AF-A0A016SFY9-F1
#
_entry.id   AF-A0A016SFY9-F1
#
_cell.length_a   1.000
_cell.length_b   1.000
_cell.length_c   1.000
_cell.angle_alpha   90.00
_cell.angle_beta   90.00
_cell.angle_gamma   90.00
#
_symmetry.space_group_name_H-M   'P 1'
#
loop_
_entity.id
_entity.type
_entity.pdbx_description
1 polymer ?
#
loop_
_entity_poly.entity_id
_entity_poly.type
_entity_poly.pdbx_seq_one_letter_code
_entity_poly.pdbx_strand_id
1 'polypeptide(L)'
;MPAKARSEFEALAGRQTLAWKEKERLMLEWAEKHAVKDKMKAFIDDMMSKRKAKEKAFFELIEKLPALGKEYMEFLNGIETPRKEKVAKWRKFMDDHAKEYEVIKVALKQTMPGRMLIL
;
A
#
# COMPACT_ATOMS: atom_id res chain seq x y z
N MET A 1 25.26 -10.00 -18.16
CA MET A 1 25.06 -11.31 -17.50
C MET A 1 24.54 -12.30 -18.53
N PRO A 2 24.99 -13.56 -18.55
CA PRO A 2 24.56 -14.55 -19.55
C PRO A 2 23.05 -14.82 -19.51
N ALA A 3 22.44 -15.13 -20.66
CA ALA A 3 21.00 -15.39 -20.77
C ALA A 3 20.54 -16.52 -19.82
N LYS A 4 21.33 -17.60 -19.72
CA LYS A 4 21.06 -18.73 -18.82
C LYS A 4 20.98 -18.31 -17.34
N ALA A 5 21.93 -17.48 -16.90
CA ALA A 5 21.95 -16.98 -15.53
C ALA A 5 20.72 -16.10 -15.23
N ARG A 6 20.30 -15.27 -16.19
CA ARG A 6 19.08 -14.46 -16.07
C ARG A 6 17.83 -15.33 -15.96
N SER A 7 17.69 -16.36 -16.79
CA SER A 7 16.56 -17.29 -16.73
C SER A 7 16.51 -18.07 -15.40
N GLU A 8 17.67 -18.49 -14.89
CA GLU A 8 17.77 -19.14 -13.55
C GLU A 8 17.27 -18.19 -12.45
N PHE A 9 17.68 -16.91 -12.49
CA PHE A 9 17.22 -15.91 -11.54
C PHE A 9 15.72 -15.65 -11.64
N GLU A 10 15.18 -15.45 -12.84
CA GLU A 10 13.75 -15.18 -13.06
C GLU A 10 12.89 -16.36 -12.57
N ALA A 11 13.35 -17.61 -12.78
CA ALA A 11 12.68 -18.79 -12.27
C ALA A 11 12.67 -18.84 -10.73
N LEU A 12 13.78 -18.47 -10.07
CA LEU A 12 13.84 -18.36 -8.60
C LEU A 12 12.95 -17.22 -8.08
N ALA A 13 12.99 -16.06 -8.73
CA ALA A 13 12.19 -14.89 -8.37
C ALA A 13 10.68 -15.14 -8.56
N GLY A 14 10.28 -15.93 -9.54
CA GLY A 14 8.88 -16.28 -9.83
C GLY A 14 8.27 -17.31 -8.87
N ARG A 15 9.07 -18.05 -8.08
CA ARG A 15 8.54 -19.02 -7.11
C ARG A 15 7.81 -18.33 -5.96
N GLN A 16 6.49 -18.44 -5.95
CA GLN A 16 5.62 -17.85 -4.92
C GLN A 16 5.43 -18.76 -3.70
N THR A 17 5.67 -20.07 -3.84
CA THR A 17 5.46 -21.07 -2.77
C THR A 17 6.59 -21.14 -1.75
N LEU A 18 7.74 -20.54 -2.04
CA LEU A 18 8.88 -20.54 -1.13
C LEU A 18 8.74 -19.46 -0.06
N ALA A 19 9.05 -19.83 1.19
CA ALA A 19 9.23 -18.86 2.26
C ALA A 19 10.35 -17.86 1.90
N TRP A 20 10.19 -16.60 2.32
CA TRP A 20 11.13 -15.53 1.97
C TRP A 20 12.58 -15.86 2.34
N LYS A 21 12.82 -16.38 3.56
CA LYS A 21 14.18 -16.74 4.02
C LYS A 21 14.84 -17.80 3.13
N GLU A 22 14.06 -18.77 2.66
CA GLU A 22 14.55 -19.82 1.78
C GLU A 22 14.83 -19.27 0.38
N LYS A 23 13.97 -18.37 -0.10
CA LYS A 23 14.15 -17.68 -1.36
C LYS A 23 15.40 -16.77 -1.36
N GLU A 24 15.62 -16.06 -0.26
CA GLU A 24 16.81 -15.23 -0.02
C GLU A 24 18.09 -16.07 -0.06
N ARG A 25 18.12 -17.22 0.64
CA ARG A 25 19.23 -18.17 0.59
C ARG A 25 19.55 -18.60 -0.83
N LEU A 26 18.55 -19.04 -1.60
CA LEU A 26 18.74 -19.48 -2.99
C LEU A 26 19.20 -18.35 -3.91
N MET A 27 18.74 -17.12 -3.70
CA MET A 27 19.20 -15.95 -4.48
C MET A 27 20.66 -15.61 -4.17
N LEU A 28 21.10 -15.74 -2.90
CA LEU A 28 22.48 -15.52 -2.51
C LEU A 28 23.41 -16.61 -3.05
N GLU A 29 22.98 -17.89 -3.01
CA GLU A 29 23.71 -19.01 -3.62
C GLU A 29 23.86 -18.83 -5.15
N TRP A 30 22.77 -18.42 -5.83
CA TRP A 30 22.82 -18.08 -7.25
C TRP A 30 23.78 -16.89 -7.50
N ALA A 31 23.75 -15.87 -6.64
CA ALA A 31 24.60 -14.71 -6.79
C ALA A 31 26.09 -15.03 -6.55
N GLU A 32 26.39 -15.97 -5.67
CA GLU A 32 27.74 -16.48 -5.44
C GLU A 32 28.27 -17.24 -6.66
N LYS A 33 27.45 -18.16 -7.22
CA LYS A 33 27.76 -18.88 -8.49
C LYS A 33 28.06 -17.95 -9.66
N HIS A 34 27.45 -16.76 -9.67
CA HIS A 34 27.60 -15.77 -10.75
C HIS A 34 28.45 -14.56 -10.39
N ALA A 35 29.20 -14.59 -9.27
CA ALA A 35 30.08 -13.53 -8.80
C ALA A 35 29.41 -12.14 -8.68
N VAL A 36 28.14 -12.12 -8.26
CA VAL A 36 27.32 -10.90 -8.06
C VAL A 36 26.73 -10.81 -6.65
N LYS A 37 27.33 -11.50 -5.67
CA LYS A 37 26.85 -11.58 -4.28
C LYS A 37 26.62 -10.21 -3.64
N ASP A 38 27.54 -9.27 -3.78
CA ASP A 38 27.41 -7.93 -3.18
C ASP A 38 26.26 -7.13 -3.80
N LYS A 39 26.08 -7.22 -5.12
CA LYS A 39 24.96 -6.59 -5.82
C LYS A 39 23.62 -7.19 -5.38
N MET A 40 23.58 -8.52 -5.17
CA MET A 40 22.39 -9.20 -4.68
C MET A 40 22.05 -8.79 -3.25
N LYS A 41 23.05 -8.70 -2.37
CA LYS A 41 22.86 -8.26 -0.99
C LYS A 41 22.31 -6.83 -0.94
N ALA A 42 22.90 -5.90 -1.69
CA ALA A 42 22.40 -4.53 -1.78
C ALA A 42 20.96 -4.45 -2.31
N PHE A 43 20.61 -5.29 -3.29
CA PHE A 43 19.25 -5.38 -3.81
C PHE A 43 18.25 -5.90 -2.76
N ILE A 44 18.61 -6.94 -2.00
CA ILE A 44 17.79 -7.51 -0.93
C ILE A 44 17.58 -6.47 0.19
N ASP A 45 18.65 -5.79 0.61
CA ASP A 45 18.59 -4.79 1.67
C ASP A 45 17.68 -3.60 1.28
N ASP A 46 17.82 -3.07 0.06
CA ASP A 46 16.96 -2.02 -0.48
C ASP A 46 15.48 -2.46 -0.55
N MET A 47 15.23 -3.67 -1.05
CA MET A 47 13.88 -4.24 -1.12
C MET A 47 13.24 -4.36 0.26
N MET A 48 13.98 -4.89 1.24
CA MET A 48 13.50 -5.06 2.60
C MET A 48 13.26 -3.72 3.30
N SER A 49 14.12 -2.73 3.08
CA SER A 49 13.92 -1.37 3.56
C SER A 49 12.64 -0.75 2.99
N LYS A 50 12.45 -0.83 1.67
CA LYS A 50 11.23 -0.35 1.00
C LYS A 50 9.98 -1.08 1.49
N ARG A 51 10.07 -2.39 1.73
CA ARG A 51 8.96 -3.18 2.29
C ARG A 51 8.58 -2.68 3.68
N LYS A 52 9.55 -2.51 4.58
CA LYS A 52 9.31 -1.98 5.94
C LYS A 52 8.70 -0.59 5.91
N ALA A 53 9.18 0.29 5.02
CA ALA A 53 8.62 1.63 4.85
C ALA A 53 7.15 1.59 4.39
N LYS A 54 6.83 0.73 3.41
CA LYS A 54 5.44 0.52 2.96
C LYS A 54 4.55 -0.05 4.06
N GLU A 55 5.05 -1.03 4.80
CA GLU A 55 4.34 -1.66 5.90
C GLU A 55 4.03 -0.65 7.02
N LYS A 56 5.02 0.16 7.41
CA LYS A 56 4.82 1.26 8.36
C LYS A 56 3.76 2.25 7.87
N ALA A 57 3.88 2.74 6.62
CA ALA A 57 2.92 3.67 6.05
C ALA A 57 1.49 3.07 5.96
N PHE A 58 1.38 1.77 5.71
CA PHE A 58 0.11 1.05 5.70
C PHE A 58 -0.54 1.00 7.08
N PHE A 59 0.23 0.65 8.12
CA PHE A 59 -0.30 0.62 9.49
C PHE A 59 -0.67 2.02 10.01
N GLU A 60 0.16 3.02 9.76
CA GLU A 60 -0.14 4.42 10.11
C GLU A 60 -1.43 4.92 9.43
N LEU A 61 -1.68 4.49 8.18
CA LEU A 61 -2.91 4.81 7.48
C LEU A 61 -4.11 4.15 8.16
N ILE A 62 -4.05 2.84 8.40
CA ILE A 62 -5.15 2.06 9.01
C ILE A 62 -5.50 2.59 10.39
N GLU A 63 -4.51 2.96 11.20
CA GLU A 63 -4.73 3.46 12.55
C GLU A 63 -5.61 4.72 12.59
N LYS A 64 -5.51 5.58 11.56
CA LYS A 64 -6.30 6.82 11.46
C LYS A 64 -7.71 6.61 10.91
N LEU A 65 -7.93 5.56 10.11
CA LEU A 65 -9.19 5.34 9.39
C LEU A 65 -10.43 5.28 10.29
N PRO A 66 -10.43 4.64 11.48
CA PRO A 66 -11.62 4.61 12.33
C PRO A 66 -12.11 5.98 12.78
N ALA A 67 -11.19 6.89 13.14
CA ALA A 67 -11.54 8.24 13.59
C ALA A 67 -12.02 9.09 12.40
N LEU A 68 -11.24 9.12 11.32
CA LEU A 68 -11.55 9.89 10.12
C LEU A 68 -12.80 9.37 9.40
N GLY A 69 -13.05 8.07 9.44
CA GLY A 69 -14.27 7.47 8.91
C GLY A 69 -15.51 7.91 9.66
N LYS A 70 -15.44 8.05 11.00
CA LYS A 70 -16.54 8.61 11.81
C LYS A 70 -16.79 10.07 11.47
N GLU A 71 -15.75 10.89 11.46
CA GLU A 71 -15.83 12.30 11.09
C GLU A 71 -16.44 12.49 9.68
N TYR A 72 -16.01 11.67 8.72
CA TYR A 72 -16.57 11.66 7.37
C TYR A 72 -18.06 11.30 7.34
N MET A 73 -18.48 10.27 8.09
CA MET A 73 -19.89 9.87 8.17
C MET A 73 -20.76 10.92 8.87
N GLU A 74 -20.23 11.62 9.86
CA GLU A 74 -20.91 12.74 10.52
C GLU A 74 -21.20 13.88 9.54
N PHE A 75 -20.28 14.21 8.62
CA PHE A 75 -20.53 15.22 7.59
C PHE A 75 -21.68 14.85 6.67
N LEU A 76 -21.75 13.57 6.29
CA LEU A 76 -22.79 13.08 5.38
C LEU A 76 -24.15 13.01 6.06
N ASN A 77 -24.18 12.47 7.29
CA ASN A 77 -25.40 12.23 8.05
C ASN A 77 -25.85 13.43 8.90
N GLY A 78 -25.07 14.53 8.97
CA GLY A 78 -25.44 15.73 9.70
C GLY A 78 -26.64 16.43 9.06
N ILE A 79 -27.86 16.02 9.40
CA ILE A 79 -29.12 16.46 8.79
C ILE A 79 -29.30 17.99 8.88
N GLU A 80 -28.73 18.64 9.90
CA GLU A 80 -28.98 20.05 10.23
C GLU A 80 -27.95 21.05 9.66
N THR A 81 -26.82 20.60 9.10
CA THR A 81 -25.79 21.53 8.59
C THR A 81 -26.13 22.04 7.18
N PRO A 82 -26.08 23.36 6.91
CA PRO A 82 -26.28 23.92 5.58
C PRO A 82 -25.34 23.30 4.53
N ARG A 83 -25.84 23.08 3.30
CA ARG A 83 -25.08 22.44 2.21
C ARG A 83 -23.72 23.11 1.94
N LYS A 84 -23.64 24.44 1.98
CA LYS A 84 -22.38 25.19 1.75
C LYS A 84 -21.32 24.87 2.79
N GLU A 85 -21.71 24.74 4.06
CA GLU A 85 -20.80 24.39 5.15
C GLU A 85 -20.34 22.93 5.07
N LYS A 86 -21.24 22.02 4.67
CA LYS A 86 -20.88 20.61 4.39
C LYS A 86 -19.81 20.51 3.31
N VAL A 87 -19.97 21.23 2.20
CA VAL A 87 -18.99 21.24 1.10
C VAL A 87 -17.64 21.83 1.56
N ALA A 88 -17.65 22.89 2.37
CA ALA A 88 -16.42 23.48 2.90
C ALA A 88 -15.67 22.52 3.83
N LYS A 89 -16.38 21.87 4.77
CA LYS A 89 -15.80 20.86 5.67
C LYS A 89 -15.27 19.65 4.90
N TRP A 90 -16.02 19.18 3.90
CA TRP A 90 -15.60 18.08 3.04
C TRP A 90 -14.34 18.41 2.24
N ARG A 91 -14.26 19.61 1.64
CA ARG A 91 -13.05 20.06 0.92
C ARG A 91 -11.84 20.11 1.84
N LYS A 92 -11.99 20.72 3.02
CA LYS A 92 -10.92 20.78 4.01
C LYS A 92 -10.46 19.37 4.43
N PHE A 93 -11.39 18.45 4.67
CA PHE A 93 -11.07 17.06 4.99
C PHE A 93 -10.29 16.37 3.87
N MET A 94 -10.65 16.60 2.59
CA MET A 94 -9.88 16.06 1.47
C MET A 94 -8.48 16.67 1.36
N ASP A 95 -8.33 17.96 1.65
CA ASP A 95 -7.04 18.64 1.62
C ASP A 95 -6.12 18.15 2.74
N ASP A 96 -6.65 17.98 3.95
CA ASP A 96 -5.91 17.56 5.14
C ASP A 96 -5.64 16.04 5.16
N HIS A 97 -6.52 15.24 4.55
CA HIS A 97 -6.55 13.77 4.67
C HIS A 97 -6.75 13.05 3.33
N ALA A 98 -6.12 13.54 2.26
CA ALA A 98 -6.31 13.03 0.89
C ALA A 98 -6.16 11.50 0.74
N LYS A 99 -5.16 10.89 1.42
CA LYS A 99 -4.87 9.45 1.31
C LYS A 99 -5.93 8.62 2.04
N GLU A 100 -6.26 9.03 3.26
CA GLU A 100 -7.28 8.42 4.09
C GLU A 100 -8.65 8.52 3.43
N TYR A 101 -8.96 9.66 2.81
CA TYR A 101 -10.18 9.87 2.04
C TYR A 101 -10.33 8.90 0.87
N GLU A 102 -9.27 8.63 0.09
CA GLU A 102 -9.35 7.68 -1.02
C GLU A 102 -9.66 6.25 -0.54
N VAL A 103 -9.13 5.84 0.62
CA VAL A 103 -9.49 4.54 1.22
C VAL A 103 -10.96 4.52 1.66
N ILE A 104 -11.40 5.56 2.38
CA ILE A 104 -12.79 5.71 2.83
C ILE A 104 -13.74 5.65 1.63
N LYS A 105 -13.43 6.38 0.55
CA LYS A 105 -14.21 6.42 -0.69
C LYS A 105 -14.31 5.05 -1.36
N VAL A 106 -13.23 4.28 -1.41
CA VAL A 106 -13.26 2.89 -1.94
C VAL A 106 -14.11 2.00 -1.05
N ALA A 107 -13.97 2.08 0.27
CA ALA A 107 -14.77 1.31 1.22
C ALA A 107 -16.27 1.61 1.07
N LEU A 108 -16.63 2.89 0.96
CA LEU A 108 -18.03 3.32 0.78
C LEU A 108 -18.63 2.79 -0.53
N LYS A 109 -17.87 2.79 -1.63
CA LYS A 109 -18.34 2.20 -2.91
C LYS A 109 -18.66 0.72 -2.79
N GLN A 110 -17.96 0.00 -1.91
CA GLN A 110 -18.19 -1.43 -1.68
C GLN A 110 -19.39 -1.67 -0.75
N THR A 111 -19.56 -0.85 0.27
CA THR A 111 -20.62 -1.02 1.27
C THR A 111 -21.97 -0.41 0.85
N MET A 112 -21.95 0.52 -0.11
CA MET A 112 -23.13 1.26 -0.56
C MET A 112 -23.22 1.25 -2.10
N PRO A 113 -23.59 0.11 -2.70
CA PRO A 113 -23.71 -0.02 -4.16
C PRO A 113 -24.93 0.75 -4.69
N GLY A 114 -24.70 1.66 -5.65
CA GLY A 114 -25.72 2.59 -6.17
C GLY A 114 -25.45 4.03 -5.72
N ARG A 115 -25.92 5.02 -6.50
CA ARG A 115 -25.60 6.45 -6.34
C ARG A 115 -25.60 6.86 -4.86
N MET A 116 -24.41 7.01 -4.29
CA MET A 116 -24.29 7.73 -3.04
C MET A 116 -23.32 8.89 -3.20
N LEU A 117 -23.89 10.06 -2.88
CA LEU A 117 -23.23 11.24 -2.34
C LEU A 117 -22.58 12.15 -3.40
N ILE A 118 -23.42 12.62 -4.32
CA ILE A 118 -23.25 13.98 -4.82
C ILE A 118 -23.77 14.88 -3.69
N LEU A 119 -22.86 15.42 -2.89
CA LEU A 119 -23.15 16.60 -2.08
C LEU A 119 -23.40 17.81 -2.98
#